data_AF-A0A931Y2M9-F1
#
_entry.id   AF-A0A931Y2M9-F1
#
_cell.length_a   1.000
_cell.length_b   1.000
_cell.length_c   1.000
_cell.angle_alpha   90.00
_cell.angle_beta   90.00
_cell.angle_gamma   90.00
#
_symmetry.space_group_name_H-M   'P 1'
#
loop_
_entity.id
_entity.type
_entity.pdbx_description
1 polymer ?
#
loop_
_entity_poly.entity_id
_entity_poly.type
_entity_poly.pdbx_seq_one_letter_code
_entity_poly.pdbx_strand_id
1 'polypeptide(L)' 'MSPTVFRAKGFRFYFFSLEEKRAHVHVKGADGDAKFWLEPMIEPAMQHGLAPHRVSEIRRLV' A
#
# COMPACT_ATOMS: atom_id res chain seq x y z
N MET A 1 -14.65 5.34 6.10
CA MET A 1 -13.98 5.79 4.85
C MET A 1 -12.69 6.48 5.25
N SER A 2 -11.53 5.92 4.92
CA SER A 2 -10.25 6.58 5.18
C SER A 2 -9.93 7.63 4.12
N PRO A 3 -9.33 8.77 4.47
CA PRO A 3 -8.89 9.76 3.50
C PRO A 3 -7.82 9.15 2.57
N THR A 4 -7.82 9.59 1.31
CA THR A 4 -6.77 9.23 0.37
C THR A 4 -5.61 10.20 0.56
N VAL A 5 -4.40 9.68 0.77
CA VAL A 5 -3.21 10.52 0.94
C VAL A 5 -2.44 10.71 -0.36
N PHE A 6 -2.52 9.73 -1.27
CA PHE A 6 -1.84 9.81 -2.55
C PHE A 6 -2.55 8.94 -3.61
N ARG A 7 -2.44 9.32 -4.88
CA ARG A 7 -2.91 8.54 -6.03
C ARG A 7 -1.90 8.61 -7.15
N ALA A 8 -1.52 7.46 -7.68
CA ALA A 8 -0.65 7.36 -8.84
C ALA A 8 -0.87 6.03 -9.56
N LYS A 9 -0.77 6.04 -10.90
CA LYS A 9 -0.79 4.82 -11.72
C LYS A 9 -1.95 3.84 -11.46
N GLY A 10 -3.12 4.39 -11.14
CA GLY A 10 -4.32 3.60 -10.81
C GLY A 10 -4.34 3.02 -9.39
N PHE A 11 -3.38 3.39 -8.54
CA PHE A 11 -3.34 3.03 -7.13
C PHE A 11 -3.80 4.18 -6.25
N ARG A 12 -4.47 3.82 -5.15
CA ARG A 12 -4.92 4.72 -4.09
C ARG A 12 -4.22 4.35 -2.79
N PHE A 13 -3.52 5.31 -2.21
CA PHE A 13 -2.80 5.16 -0.95
C PHE A 13 -3.57 5.79 0.20
N TYR A 14 -3.63 5.12 1.34
CA TYR A 14 -4.38 5.56 2.51
C TYR A 14 -3.90 4.88 3.81
N PHE A 15 -4.32 5.43 4.94
CA PHE A 15 -4.08 4.88 6.28
C PHE A 15 -5.40 4.42 6.91
N PHE A 16 -5.39 3.31 7.66
CA PHE A 16 -6.50 2.94 8.54
C PHE A 16 -6.26 3.50 9.93
N SER A 17 -7.23 4.28 10.44
CA SER A 17 -7.09 5.00 11.72
C SER A 17 -7.13 4.11 12.98
N LEU A 18 -7.46 2.82 12.86
CA LEU A 18 -7.59 1.86 13.96
C LEU A 18 -6.81 0.58 13.67
N GLU A 19 -5.59 0.72 13.16
CA GLU A 19 -4.69 -0.39 12.88
C GLU A 19 -3.39 -0.29 13.71
N GLU A 20 -2.48 -1.24 13.51
CA GLU A 20 -1.15 -1.35 14.08
C GLU A 20 -0.38 -0.01 14.12
N LYS A 21 0.42 0.18 15.18
CA LYS A 21 1.21 1.40 15.44
C LYS A 21 2.42 1.56 14.52
N ARG A 22 3.01 0.46 14.04
CA ARG A 22 4.17 0.50 13.13
C ARG A 22 3.81 1.26 11.85
N ALA A 23 4.68 2.19 11.41
CA ALA A 23 4.43 2.99 10.22
C ALA A 23 4.19 2.12 8.98
N HIS A 24 3.02 2.28 8.35
CA HIS A 24 2.60 1.49 7.21
C HIS A 24 1.62 2.25 6.33
N VAL A 25 1.53 1.89 5.04
CA VAL A 25 0.56 2.44 4.10
C VAL A 25 -0.22 1.32 3.43
N HIS A 26 -1.52 1.54 3.23
CA HIS A 26 -2.37 0.67 2.42
C HIS A 26 -2.50 1.19 1.02
N VAL A 27 -2.52 0.28 0.06
CA VAL A 27 -2.57 0.56 -1.35
C VAL A 27 -3.68 -0.25 -1.96
N LYS A 28 -4.64 0.44 -2.58
CA LYS A 28 -5.76 -0.18 -3.29
C LYS A 28 -5.60 0.03 -4.79
N GLY A 29 -5.59 -1.06 -5.53
CA GLY A 29 -5.60 -1.11 -6.99
C GLY A 29 -6.93 -1.64 -7.53
N ALA A 30 -7.05 -1.68 -8.86
CA ALA A 30 -8.21 -2.28 -9.52
C ALA A 30 -8.28 -3.80 -9.33
N ASP A 31 -7.11 -4.46 -9.37
CA ASP A 31 -7.00 -5.93 -9.37
C ASP A 31 -6.72 -6.52 -7.98
N GLY A 32 -6.43 -5.65 -7.00
CA GLY A 32 -6.05 -6.11 -5.67
C GLY A 32 -5.49 -5.02 -4.79
N ASP A 33 -5.11 -5.43 -3.58
CA ASP A 33 -4.68 -4.55 -2.51
C ASP A 33 -3.30 -4.98 -1.97
N ALA A 34 -2.54 -4.02 -1.45
CA ALA A 34 -1.27 -4.26 -0.78
C ALA A 34 -1.14 -3.39 0.47
N LYS A 35 -0.28 -3.84 1.39
CA LYS A 35 0.14 -3.08 2.56
C LYS A 35 1.66 -3.09 2.60
N PHE A 36 2.27 -1.95 2.90
CA PHE A 36 3.71 -1.81 3.04
C PHE A 36 4.08 -1.28 4.41
N TRP A 37 5.07 -1.88 5.06
CA TRP A 37 5.78 -1.26 6.17
C TRP A 37 6.68 -0.16 5.63
N LEU A 38 6.78 0.97 6.35
CA LEU A 38 7.68 2.07 5.99
C LEU A 38 8.98 2.03 6.81
N GLU A 39 8.92 1.42 7.99
CA GLU A 39 10.04 1.32 8.93
C GLU A 39 10.26 -0.13 9.36
N PRO A 40 11.51 -0.56 9.64
CA PRO A 40 12.76 0.21 9.45
C PRO A 40 13.15 0.31 7.97
N MET A 41 12.50 -0.45 7.09
CA MET A 41 12.70 -0.43 5.65
C MET A 41 11.38 -0.72 4.94
N ILE A 42 11.28 -0.29 3.67
CA ILE A 42 10.08 -0.44 2.86
C ILE A 42 9.93 -1.88 2.39
N GLU A 43 8.94 -2.58 2.95
CA GLU A 43 8.69 -4.00 2.71
C GLU A 43 7.19 -4.29 2.58
N PRO A 44 6.79 -5.22 1.68
CA PRO A 44 5.41 -5.67 1.60
C PRO A 44 5.03 -6.44 2.86
N ALA A 45 4.00 -5.96 3.56
CA ALA A 45 3.38 -6.61 4.71
C ALA A 45 2.25 -7.56 4.28
N MET A 46 1.56 -7.20 3.20
CA MET A 46 0.45 -7.95 2.63
C MET A 46 0.33 -7.67 1.14
N GLN A 47 -0.01 -8.70 0.38
CA GLN A 47 -0.34 -8.63 -1.04
C GLN A 47 -1.53 -9.54 -1.30
N HIS A 48 -2.58 -9.01 -1.92
CA HIS A 48 -3.75 -9.78 -2.32
C HIS A 48 -4.19 -9.39 -3.73
N GLY A 49 -4.39 -10.38 -4.62
CA GLY A 49 -4.88 -10.17 -5.99
C GLY A 49 -3.90 -9.48 -6.96
N LEU A 50 -2.84 -8.83 -6.46
CA LEU A 50 -1.87 -8.13 -7.30
C LEU A 50 -0.83 -9.09 -7.90
N ALA A 51 -0.52 -8.91 -9.19
CA ALA A 51 0.60 -9.58 -9.83
C ALA A 51 1.96 -9.04 -9.27
N PRO A 52 3.04 -9.84 -9.26
CA PRO A 52 4.34 -9.43 -8.70
C PRO A 52 4.92 -8.13 -9.28
N HIS A 53 4.70 -7.89 -10.58
CA HIS A 53 5.16 -6.66 -11.24
C HIS A 53 4.42 -5.42 -10.73
N ARG A 54 3.13 -5.54 -10.37
CA ARG A 54 2.34 -4.44 -9.80
C ARG A 54 2.81 -4.11 -8.39
N VAL A 55 3.14 -5.10 -7.58
CA VAL A 55 3.71 -4.88 -6.24
C VAL A 55 5.08 -4.20 -6.33
N SER A 56 5.92 -4.60 -7.29
CA SER A 56 7.18 -3.94 -7.56
C SER A 56 7.00 -2.48 -7.99
N GLU A 57 5.96 -2.19 -8.77
CA GLU A 57 5.61 -0.83 -9.15
C GLU A 57 5.13 0.01 -7.97
N ILE A 58 4.26 -0.54 -7.12
CA ILE A 58 3.81 0.13 -5.89
C ILE A 58 5.01 0.42 -4.97
N ARG A 59 5.94 -0.53 -4.81
CA ARG A 59 7.13 -0.36 -3.97
C ARG A 59 8.03 0.80 -4.43
N ARG A 60 7.99 1.19 -5.70
CA ARG A 60 8.73 2.37 -6.21
C ARG A 60 8.01 3.69 -5.95
N LEU A 61 6.73 3.64 -5.59
CA LEU A 61 5.89 4.80 -5.28
C LEU A 61 5.75 5.05 -3.77
N VAL A 62 6.05 4.04 -2.95
CA VAL A 62 6.16 4.11 -1.49
C VAL A 62 7.58 4.50 -1.13
#